data_AF-G1N8H6-F1
#
_entry.id   AF-G1N8H6-F1
#
_cell.length_a   1.000
_cell.length_b   1.000
_cell.length_c   1.000
_cell.angle_alpha   90.00
_cell.angle_beta   90.00
_cell.angle_gamma   90.00
#
_symmetry.space_group_name_H-M   'P 1'
#
loop_
_entity.id
_entity.type
_entity.pdbx_description
1 polymer ?
#
loop_
_entity_poly.entity_id
_entity_poly.type
_entity_poly.pdbx_seq_one_letter_code
_entity_poly.pdbx_strand_id
1 'polypeptide(L)'
;VSSPAKTACCSIFVISRLQEDPPVGVSGAPSENNIMQWNAVIFGPEGTPFEDGTFKLVIEFSEEYPNKPPTVRFLSKMFHPNVYADGSICLDILQNRWSPTYDVSSILTSIQSLLDEPNPNSPANSQAAQLYQENKREYEKRVSAIVEQSWNDS
;
A
#
# COMPACT_ATOMS: atom_id res chain seq x y z
N VAL A 1 -25.64 -22.86 9.58
CA VAL A 1 -24.96 -22.64 8.28
C VAL A 1 -24.40 -21.23 8.29
N SER A 2 -23.10 -21.08 8.59
CA SER A 2 -22.42 -19.78 8.56
C SER A 2 -22.12 -19.40 7.11
N SER A 3 -22.53 -18.19 6.70
CA SER A 3 -22.21 -17.66 5.36
C SER A 3 -20.68 -17.47 5.24
N PRO A 4 -20.06 -17.80 4.08
CA PRO A 4 -18.62 -17.61 3.85
C PRO A 4 -18.12 -16.21 4.21
N ALA A 5 -18.93 -15.18 3.92
CA ALA A 5 -18.63 -13.78 4.23
C ALA A 5 -18.49 -13.50 5.74
N LYS A 6 -19.25 -14.20 6.60
CA LYS A 6 -19.15 -14.03 8.06
C LYS A 6 -17.87 -14.68 8.61
N THR A 7 -17.42 -15.79 8.02
CA THR A 7 -16.16 -16.44 8.40
C THR A 7 -14.96 -15.60 7.94
N ALA A 8 -14.99 -15.08 6.72
CA ALA A 8 -13.97 -14.17 6.20
C ALA A 8 -13.89 -12.88 7.05
N CYS A 9 -15.03 -12.29 7.43
CA CYS A 9 -15.10 -11.13 8.32
C CYS A 9 -14.36 -11.36 9.65
N CYS A 10 -14.65 -12.49 10.30
CA CYS A 10 -14.07 -12.81 11.59
C CYS A 10 -12.56 -13.02 11.45
N SER A 11 -12.11 -13.71 10.41
CA SER A 11 -10.68 -13.88 10.12
C SER A 11 -9.98 -12.55 9.85
N ILE A 12 -10.52 -11.66 9.00
CA ILE A 12 -9.89 -10.38 8.68
C ILE A 12 -9.74 -9.51 9.94
N PHE A 13 -10.79 -9.43 10.76
CA PHE A 13 -10.77 -8.62 11.98
C PHE A 13 -9.86 -9.19 13.07
N VAL A 14 -9.85 -10.52 13.24
CA VAL A 14 -8.99 -11.21 14.23
C VAL A 14 -7.52 -11.21 13.81
N ILE A 15 -7.23 -11.17 12.51
CA ILE A 15 -5.85 -11.15 11.97
C ILE A 15 -5.26 -9.72 12.00
N SER A 16 -6.09 -8.67 11.99
CA SER A 16 -5.58 -7.30 11.92
C SER A 16 -5.12 -6.78 13.29
N ARG A 17 -3.82 -6.90 13.57
CA ARG A 17 -3.14 -6.27 14.72
C ARG A 17 -3.16 -4.74 14.71
N LEU A 18 -3.62 -4.16 13.60
CA LEU A 18 -3.60 -2.72 13.33
C LEU A 18 -4.39 -1.89 14.37
N GLN A 19 -5.35 -2.50 15.09
CA GLN A 19 -6.12 -1.80 16.14
C GLN A 19 -5.51 -1.95 17.54
N GLU A 20 -4.71 -2.99 17.79
CA GLU A 20 -4.11 -3.24 19.10
C GLU A 20 -2.73 -2.57 19.22
N ASP A 21 -1.94 -2.58 18.15
CA ASP A 21 -0.61 -1.97 18.08
C ASP A 21 -0.35 -1.47 16.64
N PRO A 22 -0.86 -0.28 16.26
CA PRO A 22 -0.68 0.25 14.92
C PRO A 22 0.80 0.56 14.66
N PRO A 23 1.38 0.10 13.53
CA PRO A 23 2.74 0.49 13.17
C PRO A 23 2.80 2.00 12.92
N VAL A 24 3.95 2.58 13.26
CA VAL A 24 4.18 4.02 13.07
C VAL A 24 4.04 4.36 11.59
N GLY A 25 3.23 5.36 11.29
CA GLY A 25 3.10 5.87 9.93
C GLY A 25 2.14 5.10 9.01
N VAL A 26 1.40 4.10 9.51
CA VAL A 26 0.35 3.42 8.73
C VAL A 26 -0.95 3.29 9.51
N SER A 27 -2.08 3.32 8.81
CA SER A 27 -3.40 3.10 9.41
C SER A 27 -4.36 2.48 8.39
N GLY A 28 -5.44 1.88 8.88
CA GLY A 28 -6.44 1.27 8.01
C GLY A 28 -7.67 0.77 8.75
N ALA A 29 -8.80 0.76 8.05
CA ALA A 29 -10.08 0.32 8.59
C ALA A 29 -10.98 -0.23 7.47
N PRO A 30 -11.90 -1.16 7.79
CA PRO A 30 -12.92 -1.57 6.84
C PRO A 30 -13.79 -0.38 6.40
N SER A 31 -14.19 -0.38 5.13
CA SER A 31 -15.20 0.54 4.62
C SER A 31 -16.53 0.32 5.33
N GLU A 32 -17.27 1.40 5.61
CA GLU A 32 -18.54 1.37 6.35
C GLU A 32 -19.57 0.37 5.77
N ASN A 33 -19.61 0.28 4.43
CA ASN A 33 -20.59 -0.52 3.70
C ASN A 33 -20.06 -1.88 3.22
N ASN A 34 -18.75 -2.13 3.31
CA ASN A 34 -18.14 -3.33 2.76
C ASN A 34 -16.88 -3.72 3.54
N ILE A 35 -17.01 -4.72 4.42
CA ILE A 35 -15.91 -5.28 5.20
C ILE A 35 -14.80 -5.95 4.36
N MET A 36 -15.10 -6.34 3.11
CA MET A 36 -14.13 -6.92 2.17
C MET A 36 -13.33 -5.83 1.45
N GLN A 37 -13.61 -4.56 1.74
CA GLN A 37 -12.85 -3.42 1.25
C GLN A 37 -12.37 -2.62 2.46
N TRP A 38 -11.09 -2.33 2.53
CA TRP A 38 -10.50 -1.51 3.58
C TRP A 38 -9.89 -0.27 2.97
N ASN A 39 -10.07 0.86 3.65
CA ASN A 39 -9.35 2.09 3.35
C ASN A 39 -8.15 2.16 4.27
N ALA A 40 -6.99 2.48 3.71
CA ALA A 40 -5.75 2.61 4.45
C ALA A 40 -5.04 3.92 4.10
N VAL A 41 -4.19 4.38 5.01
CA VAL A 41 -3.36 5.56 4.84
C VAL A 41 -1.93 5.20 5.22
N ILE A 42 -0.98 5.58 4.38
CA ILE A 42 0.45 5.50 4.64
C ILE A 42 1.02 6.91 4.65
N PHE A 43 1.69 7.26 5.73
CA PHE A 43 2.53 8.45 5.81
C PHE A 43 3.88 8.16 5.18
N GLY A 44 4.36 9.10 4.37
CA GLY A 44 5.67 9.02 3.75
C GLY A 44 6.78 8.86 4.80
N PRO A 45 7.73 7.93 4.62
CA PRO A 45 8.80 7.73 5.59
C PRO A 45 9.72 8.96 5.70
N GLU A 46 10.20 9.25 6.90
CA GLU A 46 11.17 10.33 7.16
C GLU A 46 12.48 10.08 6.39
N GLY A 47 13.10 11.16 5.88
CA GLY A 47 14.34 11.08 5.12
C GLY A 47 14.16 10.62 3.67
N THR A 48 12.91 10.40 3.22
CA THR A 48 12.59 10.05 1.84
C THR A 48 11.96 11.24 1.11
N PRO A 49 11.96 11.26 -0.24
CA PRO A 49 11.25 12.29 -1.00
C PRO A 49 9.73 12.29 -0.76
N PHE A 50 9.19 11.24 -0.14
CA PHE A 50 7.77 11.10 0.20
C PHE A 50 7.42 11.67 1.57
N GLU A 51 8.40 12.10 2.37
CA GLU A 51 8.21 12.71 3.69
C GLU A 51 7.12 13.80 3.65
N ASP A 52 6.37 13.93 4.75
CA ASP A 52 5.17 14.78 4.88
C ASP A 52 3.98 14.42 3.96
N GLY A 53 4.13 13.43 3.07
CA GLY A 53 3.05 12.91 2.23
C GLY A 53 2.06 12.03 2.99
N THR A 54 0.78 12.12 2.62
CA THR A 54 -0.30 11.28 3.17
C THR A 54 -1.02 10.53 2.05
N PHE A 55 -0.68 9.26 1.86
CA PHE A 55 -1.13 8.49 0.70
C PHE A 55 -2.28 7.55 1.09
N LYS A 56 -3.42 7.71 0.40
CA LYS A 56 -4.61 6.86 0.59
C LYS A 56 -4.49 5.61 -0.28
N LEU A 57 -4.86 4.46 0.27
CA LEU A 57 -4.90 3.16 -0.38
C LEU A 57 -6.24 2.49 -0.16
N VAL A 58 -6.57 1.57 -1.05
CA VAL A 58 -7.65 0.62 -0.86
C VAL A 58 -7.10 -0.80 -0.91
N ILE A 59 -7.59 -1.63 0.00
CA ILE A 59 -7.30 -3.06 0.09
C ILE A 59 -8.61 -3.81 -0.17
N GLU A 60 -8.60 -4.70 -1.15
CA GLU A 60 -9.77 -5.47 -1.56
C GLU A 60 -9.50 -6.96 -1.33
N PHE A 61 -10.29 -7.55 -0.43
CA PHE A 61 -10.23 -8.95 -0.08
C PHE A 61 -11.17 -9.75 -0.98
N SER A 62 -10.74 -10.95 -1.36
CA SER A 62 -11.59 -11.93 -2.03
C SER A 62 -12.05 -13.01 -1.05
N GLU A 63 -13.01 -13.85 -1.46
CA GLU A 63 -13.44 -15.02 -0.69
C GLU A 63 -12.33 -16.06 -0.50
N GLU A 64 -11.23 -15.94 -1.26
CA GLU A 64 -10.07 -16.83 -1.19
C GLU A 64 -9.02 -16.37 -0.17
N TYR A 65 -9.22 -15.20 0.47
CA TYR A 65 -8.34 -14.74 1.55
C TYR A 65 -8.46 -15.65 2.79
N PRO A 66 -7.35 -16.03 3.47
CA PRO A 66 -5.96 -15.61 3.25
C PRO A 66 -5.13 -16.52 2.34
N ASN A 67 -5.74 -17.50 1.66
CA ASN A 67 -5.01 -18.40 0.75
C ASN A 67 -4.47 -17.65 -0.48
N LYS A 68 -5.20 -16.62 -0.94
CA LYS A 68 -4.73 -15.65 -1.92
C LYS A 68 -4.51 -14.26 -1.27
N PRO A 69 -3.53 -13.48 -1.77
CA PRO A 69 -3.31 -12.12 -1.30
C PRO A 69 -4.55 -11.24 -1.58
N PRO A 70 -4.79 -10.20 -0.78
CA PRO A 70 -5.70 -9.13 -1.16
C PRO A 70 -5.10 -8.30 -2.29
N THR A 71 -5.96 -7.64 -3.06
CA THR A 71 -5.52 -6.63 -4.03
C THR A 71 -5.31 -5.32 -3.30
N VAL A 72 -4.16 -4.67 -3.51
CA VAL A 72 -3.85 -3.36 -2.92
C VAL A 72 -3.48 -2.37 -4.01
N ARG A 73 -4.06 -1.16 -3.93
CA ARG A 73 -3.71 -0.06 -4.83
C ARG A 73 -3.79 1.29 -4.14
N PHE A 74 -2.97 2.21 -4.58
CA PHE A 74 -3.07 3.62 -4.20
C PHE A 74 -4.32 4.25 -4.82
N LEU A 75 -5.03 5.03 -4.02
CA LEU A 75 -6.06 5.97 -4.46
C LEU A 75 -5.44 7.33 -4.79
N SER A 76 -4.46 7.74 -3.98
CA SER A 76 -3.63 8.91 -4.27
C SER A 76 -2.81 8.67 -5.54
N LYS A 77 -2.56 9.74 -6.31
CA LYS A 77 -1.61 9.66 -7.43
C LYS A 77 -0.22 9.36 -6.89
N MET A 78 0.52 8.49 -7.58
CA MET A 78 1.87 8.10 -7.18
C MET A 78 2.86 8.25 -8.32
N PHE A 79 4.07 8.68 -7.98
CA PHE A 79 5.22 8.65 -8.87
C PHE A 79 6.35 7.84 -8.21
N HIS A 80 6.30 6.51 -8.37
CA HIS A 80 7.20 5.58 -7.72
C HIS A 80 7.61 4.45 -8.68
N PRO A 81 8.87 3.96 -8.68
CA PRO A 81 9.32 2.90 -9.59
C PRO A 81 8.47 1.64 -9.58
N ASN A 82 7.92 1.24 -8.43
CA ASN A 82 7.11 0.02 -8.27
C ASN A 82 5.59 0.25 -8.19
N VAL A 83 5.11 1.45 -8.54
CA VAL A 83 3.66 1.74 -8.59
C VAL A 83 3.24 2.06 -10.02
N TYR A 84 2.21 1.37 -10.50
CA TYR A 84 1.61 1.58 -11.82
C TYR A 84 0.77 2.87 -11.86
N ALA A 85 0.47 3.35 -13.06
CA ALA A 85 -0.31 4.58 -13.25
C ALA A 85 -1.76 4.50 -12.71
N ASP A 86 -2.31 3.30 -12.57
CA ASP A 86 -3.63 3.02 -11.98
C ASP A 86 -3.57 2.86 -10.44
N GLY A 87 -2.38 3.01 -9.84
CA GLY A 87 -2.12 2.85 -8.41
C GLY A 87 -1.81 1.42 -7.98
N SER A 88 -1.87 0.44 -8.87
CA SER A 88 -1.51 -0.95 -8.56
C SER A 88 -0.03 -1.05 -8.15
N ILE A 89 0.29 -1.95 -7.22
CA ILE A 89 1.62 -2.06 -6.63
C ILE A 89 2.32 -3.33 -7.10
N CYS A 90 3.54 -3.21 -7.60
CA CYS A 90 4.41 -4.34 -7.88
C CYS A 90 5.23 -4.69 -6.64
N LEU A 91 4.68 -5.55 -5.78
CA LEU A 91 5.33 -6.04 -4.55
C LEU A 91 5.22 -7.58 -4.50
N ASP A 92 6.34 -8.26 -4.25
CA ASP A 92 6.46 -9.71 -4.34
C ASP A 92 5.61 -10.46 -3.28
N ILE A 93 5.48 -9.90 -2.08
CA ILE A 93 4.60 -10.48 -1.04
C ILE A 93 3.12 -10.44 -1.45
N LEU A 94 2.71 -9.55 -2.35
CA LEU A 94 1.35 -9.53 -2.91
C LEU A 94 1.20 -10.43 -4.15
N GLN A 95 2.24 -11.19 -4.49
CA GLN A 95 2.31 -12.04 -5.68
C GLN A 95 2.82 -13.44 -5.32
N ASN A 96 4.02 -13.79 -5.77
CA ASN A 96 4.61 -15.12 -5.67
C ASN A 96 5.21 -15.43 -4.29
N ARG A 97 5.41 -14.42 -3.43
CA ARG A 97 5.90 -14.60 -2.06
C ARG A 97 4.80 -14.44 -1.01
N TRP A 98 3.53 -14.41 -1.41
CA TRP A 98 2.41 -14.35 -0.49
C TRP A 98 2.41 -15.53 0.49
N SER A 99 2.14 -15.23 1.75
CA SER A 99 1.90 -16.19 2.81
C SER A 99 0.61 -15.83 3.54
N PRO A 100 -0.29 -16.80 3.83
CA PRO A 100 -1.49 -16.57 4.64
C PRO A 100 -1.21 -16.07 6.07
N THR A 101 0.06 -16.07 6.48
CA THR A 101 0.51 -15.51 7.77
C THR A 101 0.65 -13.99 7.75
N TYR A 102 0.65 -13.34 6.58
CA TYR A 102 0.69 -11.89 6.50
C TYR A 102 -0.66 -11.28 6.86
N ASP A 103 -0.62 -10.37 7.81
CA ASP A 103 -1.75 -9.53 8.20
C ASP A 103 -1.74 -8.17 7.47
N VAL A 104 -2.80 -7.39 7.63
CA VAL A 104 -2.92 -6.05 7.04
C VAL A 104 -1.76 -5.13 7.47
N SER A 105 -1.34 -5.26 8.73
CA SER A 105 -0.24 -4.48 9.31
C SER A 105 1.09 -4.71 8.59
N SER A 106 1.47 -5.97 8.38
CA SER A 106 2.68 -6.36 7.66
C SER A 106 2.65 -5.97 6.18
N ILE A 107 1.48 -6.03 5.54
CA ILE A 107 1.28 -5.55 4.17
C ILE A 107 1.54 -4.05 4.08
N LEU A 108 0.88 -3.24 4.92
CA LEU A 108 1.04 -1.78 4.91
C LEU A 108 2.46 -1.35 5.26
N THR A 109 3.08 -2.00 6.24
CA THR A 109 4.47 -1.74 6.62
C THR A 109 5.41 -2.03 5.46
N SER A 110 5.19 -3.13 4.73
CA SER A 110 6.01 -3.50 3.57
C SER A 110 5.84 -2.53 2.41
N ILE A 111 4.64 -1.99 2.19
CA ILE A 111 4.40 -0.92 1.20
C ILE A 111 5.07 0.39 1.64
N GLN A 112 5.05 0.72 2.93
CA GLN A 112 5.75 1.90 3.45
C GLN A 112 7.26 1.77 3.25
N SER A 113 7.87 0.61 3.56
CA SER A 113 9.29 0.35 3.30
C SER A 113 9.64 0.40 1.81
N LEU A 114 8.72 0.01 0.93
CA LEU A 114 8.91 0.09 -0.52
C LEU A 114 9.07 1.54 -1.01
N LEU A 115 8.46 2.53 -0.32
CA LEU A 115 8.63 3.95 -0.66
C LEU A 115 10.03 4.48 -0.35
N ASP A 116 10.69 3.91 0.67
CA ASP A 116 12.07 4.22 1.04
C ASP A 116 13.08 3.48 0.16
N GLU A 117 12.86 2.18 -0.04
CA GLU A 117 13.72 1.30 -0.84
C GLU A 117 12.99 0.71 -2.06
N PRO A 118 12.96 1.42 -3.21
CA PRO A 118 12.36 0.90 -4.43
C PRO A 118 13.06 -0.38 -4.90
N ASN A 119 12.29 -1.37 -5.36
CA ASN A 119 12.84 -2.61 -5.92
C ASN A 119 13.26 -2.40 -7.39
N PRO A 120 14.56 -2.44 -7.73
CA PRO A 120 15.04 -2.15 -9.07
C PRO A 120 14.80 -3.28 -10.08
N ASN A 121 14.48 -4.49 -9.62
CA ASN A 121 14.40 -5.69 -10.48
C ASN A 121 13.12 -5.75 -11.33
N SER A 122 12.09 -4.97 -10.99
CA SER A 122 10.80 -4.99 -11.69
C SER A 122 10.10 -3.63 -11.58
N PRO A 123 10.56 -2.62 -12.35
CA PRO A 123 9.91 -1.31 -12.35
C PRO A 123 8.54 -1.39 -13.02
N ALA A 124 7.50 -1.05 -12.28
CA ALA A 124 6.15 -0.82 -12.78
C ALA A 124 6.05 0.50 -13.56
N ASN A 125 6.86 1.49 -13.17
CA ASN A 125 6.97 2.78 -13.80
C ASN A 125 8.41 3.02 -14.27
N SER A 126 8.67 2.72 -15.54
CA SER A 126 10.00 2.85 -16.14
C SER A 126 10.53 4.28 -16.09
N GLN A 127 9.66 5.29 -16.19
CA GLN A 127 10.07 6.69 -16.12
C GLN A 127 10.54 7.06 -14.71
N ALA A 128 9.79 6.66 -13.67
CA ALA A 128 10.20 6.88 -12.30
C ALA A 128 11.51 6.14 -11.99
N ALA A 129 11.65 4.89 -12.43
CA ALA A 129 12.88 4.12 -12.26
C ALA A 129 14.10 4.75 -12.94
N GLN A 130 13.94 5.21 -14.19
CA GLN A 130 15.02 5.89 -14.92
C GLN A 130 15.43 7.18 -14.22
N LEU A 131 14.48 8.04 -13.83
CA LEU A 131 14.80 9.29 -13.13
C LEU A 131 15.43 9.01 -11.76
N TYR A 132 14.98 7.99 -11.05
CA TYR A 132 15.58 7.60 -9.77
C TYR A 132 17.07 7.24 -9.90
N GLN A 133 17.46 6.58 -11.00
CA GLN A 133 18.84 6.16 -11.26
C GLN A 133 19.70 7.26 -11.90
N GLU A 134 19.17 7.97 -12.89
CA GLU A 134 19.94 8.87 -13.75
C GLU A 134 19.83 10.35 -13.36
N ASN A 135 18.72 10.75 -12.72
CA ASN A 135 18.45 12.15 -12.39
C ASN A 135 17.62 12.29 -11.11
N LYS A 136 18.25 11.97 -9.97
CA LYS A 136 17.61 11.98 -8.66
C LYS A 136 16.93 13.32 -8.33
N ARG A 137 17.52 14.44 -8.77
CA ARG A 137 16.95 15.78 -8.56
C ARG A 137 15.59 15.98 -9.25
N GLU A 138 15.46 15.53 -10.51
CA GLU A 138 14.18 15.61 -11.22
C GLU A 138 13.16 14.60 -10.66
N TYR A 139 13.63 13.42 -10.22
CA TYR A 139 12.79 12.47 -9.50
C TYR A 139 12.21 13.09 -8.22
N GLU A 140 13.05 13.63 -7.34
CA GLU A 140 12.65 14.29 -6.09
C GLU A 140 11.68 15.44 -6.33
N LYS A 141 11.91 16.26 -7.36
CA LYS A 141 11.00 17.35 -7.75
C LYS A 141 9.61 16.83 -8.12
N ARG A 142 9.52 15.71 -8.85
CA ARG A 142 8.23 15.11 -9.21
C ARG A 142 7.54 14.48 -8.01
N VAL A 143 8.28 13.82 -7.14
CA VAL A 143 7.72 13.25 -5.90
C VAL A 143 7.22 14.36 -4.98
N SER A 144 7.94 15.48 -4.86
CA SER A 144 7.51 16.64 -4.06
C SER A 144 6.14 17.16 -4.53
N ALA A 145 5.92 17.25 -5.85
CA ALA A 145 4.62 17.64 -6.40
C ALA A 145 3.50 16.63 -6.10
N ILE A 146 3.84 15.35 -5.90
CA ILE A 146 2.90 14.30 -5.49
C ILE A 146 2.58 14.41 -3.98
N VAL A 147 3.59 14.69 -3.15
CA VAL A 147 3.41 14.98 -1.71
C VAL A 147 2.46 16.16 -1.51
N GLU A 148 2.69 17.28 -2.20
CA GLU A 148 1.82 18.46 -2.13
C GLU A 148 0.38 18.16 -2.58
N GLN A 149 0.21 17.31 -3.61
CA GLN A 149 -1.12 16.89 -4.07
C GLN A 149 -1.86 16.07 -3.00
N SER A 150 -1.14 15.24 -2.25
CA SER A 150 -1.73 14.38 -1.22
C SER A 150 -2.45 15.15 -0.10
N TRP A 151 -2.03 16.40 0.15
CA TRP A 151 -2.68 17.29 1.14
C TRP A 151 -4.04 17.80 0.69
N ASN A 152 -4.26 17.94 -0.62
CA ASN A 152 -5.53 18.43 -1.17
C ASN A 152 -6.58 17.32 -1.29
N ASP A 153 -6.13 16.07 -1.35
CA ASP A 153 -7.00 14.89 -1.40
C ASP A 153 -7.50 14.47 -0.01
N SER A 154 -7.06 15.15 1.06
CA SER A 154 -7.30 14.79 2.47
C SER A 154 -8.71 15.11 2.95
#